data_AF-A0A517QEW5-F1
#
_entry.id   AF-A0A517QEW5-F1
#
_cell.length_a   1.000
_cell.length_b   1.000
_cell.length_c   1.000
_cell.angle_alpha   90.00
_cell.angle_beta   90.00
_cell.angle_gamma   90.00
#
_symmetry.space_group_name_H-M   'P 1'
#
loop_
_entity.id
_entity.type
_entity.pdbx_description
1 polymer ?
#
loop_
_entity_poly.entity_id
_entity_poly.type
_entity_poly.pdbx_seq_one_letter_code
_entity_poly.pdbx_strand_id
1 'polypeptide(L)'
;MSSTPEAAETPESKPNSPKKKVSTQRRIISWILILILLGVVLLEWRAKTSQAKTFENLNAAMDEAGKMGEVPFKEFQETMLQGQPAEELDDSGAILKLYHYRWNGIFKTYHLRMLVDQDDQVIVFDTAAEGNEVSGMPRISKQKVREFVEKQKAEVKQRTQPAESKPESSEANSDN
;
A
#
# COMPACT_ATOMS: atom_id res chain seq x y z
N MET A 1 9.67 78.38 68.10
CA MET A 1 9.96 76.95 67.82
C MET A 1 9.37 76.65 66.45
N SER A 2 10.22 76.44 65.44
CA SER A 2 9.81 76.02 64.10
C SER A 2 10.77 74.92 63.67
N SER A 3 10.31 73.69 63.78
CA SER A 3 11.06 72.50 63.36
C SER A 3 10.72 72.19 61.90
N THR A 4 11.77 72.02 61.11
CA THR A 4 11.80 71.52 59.73
C THR A 4 10.90 70.28 59.56
N PRO A 5 10.12 70.14 58.47
CA PRO A 5 9.46 68.88 58.19
C PRO A 5 10.48 67.89 57.59
N GLU A 6 10.46 66.72 58.21
CA GLU A 6 11.28 65.55 58.01
C GLU A 6 11.13 64.94 56.61
N ALA A 7 12.23 64.36 56.14
CA ALA A 7 12.37 63.76 54.82
C ALA A 7 11.56 62.45 54.68
N ALA A 8 10.95 62.32 53.51
CA ALA A 8 10.77 61.12 52.69
C ALA A 8 10.68 59.74 53.38
N GLU A 9 9.48 59.13 53.31
CA GLU A 9 9.38 57.67 53.20
C GLU A 9 8.44 57.28 52.03
N THR A 10 9.01 56.42 51.19
CA THR A 10 8.57 55.98 49.86
C THR A 10 7.80 54.65 50.03
N PRO A 11 6.83 54.30 49.18
CA PRO A 11 5.88 53.21 49.44
C PRO A 11 6.54 51.83 49.60
N GLU A 12 6.08 51.09 50.61
CA GLU A 12 6.39 49.68 50.82
C GLU A 12 6.09 48.86 49.55
N SER A 13 7.15 48.60 48.81
CA SER A 13 7.15 47.72 47.66
C SER A 13 7.17 46.29 48.20
N LYS A 14 6.02 45.59 48.14
CA LYS A 14 5.93 44.14 48.34
C LYS A 14 7.11 43.44 47.65
N PRO A 15 7.72 42.41 48.27
CA PRO A 15 8.84 41.70 47.67
C PRO A 15 8.34 41.10 46.37
N ASN A 16 8.80 41.64 45.25
CA ASN A 16 8.55 41.15 43.93
C ASN A 16 9.28 39.80 43.85
N SER A 17 8.59 38.72 44.21
CA SER A 17 9.07 37.35 44.11
C SER A 17 9.80 37.20 42.76
N PRO A 18 11.06 36.76 42.72
CA PRO A 18 11.81 36.71 41.48
C PRO A 18 11.09 35.73 40.55
N LYS A 19 10.31 36.24 39.59
CA LYS A 19 9.77 35.46 38.49
C LYS A 19 10.98 34.83 37.83
N LYS A 20 11.21 33.53 38.05
CA LYS A 20 12.25 32.75 37.36
C LYS A 20 12.09 33.05 35.87
N LYS A 21 12.99 33.88 35.33
CA LYS A 21 13.10 34.12 33.90
C LYS A 21 13.41 32.75 33.31
N VAL A 22 12.39 32.12 32.72
CA VAL A 22 12.59 30.90 31.95
C VAL A 22 13.61 31.29 30.89
N SER A 23 14.84 30.80 31.05
CA SER A 23 15.99 31.20 30.26
C SER A 23 15.62 31.18 28.78
N THR A 24 15.92 32.24 28.04
CA THR A 24 15.67 32.36 26.58
C THR A 24 16.16 31.10 25.83
N GLN A 25 17.22 30.48 26.34
CA GLN A 25 17.77 29.21 25.86
C GLN A 25 16.77 28.05 25.98
N ARG A 26 16.04 27.93 27.10
CA ARG A 26 14.98 26.91 27.26
C ARG A 26 13.83 27.12 26.28
N ARG A 27 13.51 28.38 25.96
CA ARG A 27 12.48 28.70 24.95
C ARG A 27 12.95 28.30 23.56
N ILE A 28 14.19 28.62 23.18
CA ILE A 28 14.75 28.24 21.87
C ILE A 28 14.76 26.72 21.69
N ILE A 29 15.24 25.98 22.69
CA ILE A 29 15.24 24.50 22.66
C ILE A 29 13.81 23.97 22.53
N SER A 30 12.86 24.55 23.28
CA SER A 30 11.45 24.17 23.17
C SER A 30 10.90 24.41 21.77
N TRP A 31 11.22 25.53 21.12
CA TRP A 31 10.77 25.84 19.76
C TRP A 31 11.39 24.91 18.71
N ILE A 32 12.67 24.56 18.85
CA ILE A 32 13.33 23.59 17.98
C ILE A 32 12.66 22.21 18.12
N LEU A 33 12.40 21.77 19.36
CA LEU A 33 11.72 20.50 19.61
C LEU A 33 10.30 20.49 19.02
N ILE A 34 9.57 21.59 19.15
CA ILE A 34 8.26 21.76 18.51
C ILE A 34 8.37 21.65 16.99
N LEU A 35 9.36 22.31 16.36
CA LEU A 35 9.56 22.24 14.91
C LEU A 35 9.89 20.82 14.44
N ILE A 36 10.73 20.09 15.18
CA ILE A 36 11.05 18.68 14.88
C ILE A 36 9.78 17.81 14.97
N LEU A 37 9.01 17.96 16.04
CA LEU A 37 7.74 17.23 16.21
C LEU A 37 6.77 17.57 15.08
N LEU A 38 6.67 18.83 14.68
CA LEU A 38 5.83 19.25 13.56
C LEU A 38 6.30 18.59 12.25
N GLY A 39 7.61 18.54 12.02
CA GLY A 39 8.20 17.87 10.87
C GLY A 39 7.87 16.37 10.83
N VAL A 40 7.97 15.68 11.97
CA VAL A 40 7.58 14.27 12.10
C VAL A 40 6.11 14.07 11.74
N VAL A 41 5.23 14.90 12.29
CA VAL A 41 3.78 14.83 12.02
C VAL A 41 3.50 15.09 10.54
N LEU A 42 4.17 16.06 9.92
CA LEU A 42 4.02 16.37 8.50
C LEU A 42 4.47 15.21 7.59
N LEU A 43 5.59 14.55 7.91
CA LEU A 43 6.08 13.40 7.15
C LEU A 43 5.13 12.21 7.24
N GLU A 44 4.67 11.89 8.46
CA GLU A 44 3.68 10.82 8.67
C GLU A 44 2.36 11.12 7.94
N TRP A 45 1.88 12.36 8.06
CA TRP A 45 0.66 12.79 7.41
C TRP A 45 0.78 12.72 5.89
N ARG A 46 1.91 13.18 5.33
CA ARG A 46 2.19 13.06 3.89
C ARG A 46 2.18 11.61 3.43
N ALA A 47 2.87 10.70 4.12
CA ALA A 47 2.93 9.28 3.76
C ALA A 47 1.54 8.63 3.80
N LYS A 48 0.78 8.87 4.87
CA LYS A 48 -0.59 8.36 5.02
C LYS A 48 -1.53 8.89 3.93
N THR A 49 -1.55 10.21 3.72
CA THR A 49 -2.49 10.84 2.79
C THR A 49 -2.14 10.54 1.33
N SER A 50 -0.86 10.44 0.98
CA SER A 50 -0.46 10.07 -0.39
C SER A 50 -0.88 8.65 -0.74
N GLN A 51 -0.59 7.68 0.12
CA GLN A 51 -1.04 6.30 -0.11
C GLN A 51 -2.57 6.19 -0.16
N ALA A 52 -3.28 6.83 0.79
CA ALA A 52 -4.74 6.79 0.82
C ALA A 52 -5.36 7.38 -0.46
N LYS A 53 -4.88 8.55 -0.91
CA LYS A 53 -5.37 9.18 -2.15
C LYS A 53 -5.06 8.34 -3.39
N THR A 54 -3.87 7.75 -3.48
CA THR A 54 -3.53 6.87 -4.60
C THR A 54 -4.43 5.64 -4.62
N PHE A 55 -4.69 5.03 -3.46
CA PHE A 55 -5.62 3.92 -3.36
C PHE A 55 -7.06 4.31 -3.72
N GLU A 56 -7.56 5.43 -3.20
CA GLU A 56 -8.91 5.93 -3.49
C GLU A 56 -9.08 6.28 -4.97
N ASN A 57 -8.11 6.96 -5.58
CA ASN A 57 -8.15 7.30 -7.01
C ASN A 57 -8.11 6.05 -7.89
N LEU A 58 -7.25 5.08 -7.56
CA LEU A 58 -7.19 3.81 -8.29
C LEU A 58 -8.49 3.02 -8.12
N ASN A 59 -9.04 2.99 -6.91
CA ASN A 59 -10.32 2.33 -6.65
C ASN A 59 -11.47 2.98 -7.42
N ALA A 60 -11.53 4.31 -7.44
CA ALA A 60 -12.53 5.04 -8.22
C ALA A 60 -12.39 4.78 -9.73
N ALA A 61 -11.16 4.76 -10.26
CA ALA A 61 -10.91 4.45 -11.67
C ALA A 61 -11.29 3.02 -12.03
N MET A 62 -11.03 2.05 -11.15
CA MET A 62 -11.41 0.66 -11.33
C MET A 62 -12.94 0.48 -11.25
N ASP A 63 -13.61 1.19 -10.35
CA ASP A 63 -15.07 1.21 -10.24
C ASP A 63 -15.72 1.83 -11.50
N GLU A 64 -15.12 2.90 -12.05
CA GLU A 64 -15.58 3.56 -13.28
C GLU A 64 -15.33 2.70 -14.53
N ALA A 65 -14.22 1.99 -14.60
CA ALA A 65 -13.91 1.03 -15.66
C ALA A 65 -14.87 -0.18 -15.69
N GLY A 66 -15.61 -0.42 -14.59
CA GLY A 66 -16.69 -1.39 -14.52
C GLY A 66 -16.23 -2.83 -14.78
N LYS A 67 -17.01 -3.59 -15.57
CA LYS A 67 -16.76 -5.04 -15.82
C LYS A 67 -15.57 -5.34 -16.73
N MET A 68 -14.97 -4.33 -17.36
CA MET A 68 -13.73 -4.51 -18.14
C MET A 68 -12.48 -4.37 -17.28
N GLY A 69 -12.57 -3.87 -16.03
CA GLY A 69 -11.60 -4.14 -14.95
C GLY A 69 -10.13 -3.83 -15.23
N GLU A 70 -9.85 -3.00 -16.22
CA GLU A 70 -8.50 -2.78 -16.74
C GLU A 70 -8.24 -1.26 -16.75
N VAL A 71 -7.51 -0.81 -15.74
CA VAL A 71 -6.96 0.56 -15.71
C VAL A 71 -5.55 0.50 -16.30
N PRO A 72 -5.23 1.29 -17.34
CA PRO A 72 -3.88 1.32 -17.90
C PRO A 72 -2.87 1.68 -16.81
N PHE A 73 -1.88 0.81 -16.59
CA PHE A 73 -0.87 0.99 -15.55
C PHE A 73 -0.08 2.29 -15.74
N LYS A 74 0.13 2.71 -16.99
CA LYS A 74 0.74 4.00 -17.31
C LYS A 74 -0.09 5.18 -16.79
N GLU A 75 -1.42 5.12 -16.94
CA GLU A 75 -2.32 6.16 -16.45
C GLU A 75 -2.30 6.22 -14.92
N PHE A 76 -2.25 5.06 -14.26
CA PHE A 76 -2.04 4.98 -12.82
C PHE A 76 -0.73 5.70 -12.40
N GLN A 77 0.39 5.39 -13.05
CA GLN A 77 1.69 5.98 -12.72
C GLN A 77 1.72 7.51 -12.93
N GLU A 78 1.10 7.99 -14.01
CA GLU A 78 1.17 9.40 -14.40
C GLU A 78 0.18 10.29 -13.62
N THR A 79 -1.00 9.76 -13.29
CA THR A 79 -2.12 10.60 -12.81
C THR A 79 -2.57 10.26 -11.39
N MET A 80 -2.43 9.00 -10.96
CA MET A 80 -3.00 8.51 -9.69
C MET A 80 -1.93 8.35 -8.61
N LEU A 81 -0.69 8.07 -8.99
CA LEU A 81 0.43 7.92 -8.07
C LEU A 81 0.77 9.27 -7.43
N GLN A 82 0.66 9.34 -6.10
CA GLN A 82 0.91 10.55 -5.33
C GLN A 82 2.17 10.39 -4.47
N GLY A 83 2.99 11.44 -4.44
CA GLY A 83 4.21 11.46 -3.63
C GLY A 83 5.39 10.76 -4.28
N GLN A 84 6.25 10.17 -3.47
CA GLN A 84 7.48 9.48 -3.90
C GLN A 84 7.57 8.13 -3.17
N PRO A 85 6.68 7.17 -3.49
CA PRO A 85 6.83 5.83 -2.96
C PRO A 85 8.11 5.18 -3.48
N ALA A 86 8.70 4.30 -2.68
CA ALA A 86 9.66 3.35 -3.20
C ALA A 86 8.89 2.27 -3.97
N GLU A 87 9.34 1.97 -5.18
CA GLU A 87 8.76 0.96 -6.05
C GLU A 87 9.65 -0.28 -6.07
N GLU A 88 9.03 -1.44 -5.86
CA GLU A 88 9.67 -2.75 -6.02
C GLU A 88 8.85 -3.56 -7.01
N LEU A 89 9.51 -3.98 -8.10
CA LEU A 89 8.93 -4.83 -9.12
C LEU A 89 9.38 -6.26 -8.90
N ASP A 90 8.43 -7.15 -8.70
CA ASP A 90 8.70 -8.58 -8.61
C ASP A 90 8.23 -9.29 -9.88
N ASP A 91 9.13 -9.31 -10.87
CA ASP A 91 8.98 -10.00 -12.15
C ASP A 91 9.52 -11.45 -12.10
N SER A 92 9.35 -12.14 -10.97
CA SER A 92 9.75 -13.55 -10.84
C SER A 92 8.85 -14.46 -11.69
N GLY A 93 9.04 -14.39 -13.01
CA GLY A 93 8.52 -15.26 -14.04
C GLY A 93 7.00 -15.42 -14.03
N ALA A 94 6.21 -14.36 -13.90
CA ALA A 94 4.74 -14.44 -13.85
C ALA A 94 4.08 -13.96 -15.16
N ILE A 95 2.81 -14.34 -15.37
CA ILE A 95 1.97 -13.72 -16.42
C ILE A 95 1.49 -12.33 -15.96
N LEU A 96 1.44 -12.11 -14.64
CA LEU A 96 1.10 -10.85 -14.01
C LEU A 96 2.33 -10.29 -13.25
N LYS A 97 2.75 -9.06 -13.58
CA LYS A 97 3.80 -8.31 -12.87
C LYS A 97 3.25 -7.82 -11.52
N LEU A 98 3.96 -8.07 -10.43
CA LEU A 98 3.59 -7.53 -9.12
C LEU A 98 4.39 -6.25 -8.85
N TYR A 99 3.69 -5.13 -8.73
CA TYR A 99 4.26 -3.87 -8.27
C TYR A 99 3.94 -3.64 -6.80
N HIS A 100 4.96 -3.28 -6.03
CA HIS A 100 4.83 -2.94 -4.62
C HIS A 100 5.32 -1.51 -4.37
N TYR A 101 4.39 -0.62 -4.07
CA TYR A 101 4.65 0.76 -3.71
C TYR A 101 4.67 0.94 -2.19
N ARG A 102 5.67 1.66 -1.69
CA ARG A 102 5.90 1.87 -0.25
C ARG A 102 6.11 3.34 0.08
N TRP A 103 5.23 3.90 0.91
CA TRP A 103 5.40 5.22 1.51
C TRP A 103 5.95 5.08 2.92
N ASN A 104 7.19 5.50 3.12
CA ASN A 104 7.83 5.45 4.44
C ASN A 104 7.39 6.65 5.27
N GLY A 105 6.51 6.40 6.25
CA GLY A 105 6.27 7.32 7.36
C GLY A 105 7.35 7.18 8.44
N ILE A 106 7.24 8.00 9.48
CA ILE A 106 8.15 7.94 10.64
C ILE A 106 7.75 6.77 11.56
N PHE A 107 6.45 6.48 11.66
CA PHE A 107 5.94 5.42 12.55
C PHE A 107 5.55 4.16 11.80
N LYS A 108 5.09 4.30 10.55
CA LYS A 108 4.59 3.18 9.76
C LYS A 108 4.96 3.32 8.29
N THR A 109 5.19 2.19 7.62
CA THR A 109 5.23 2.12 6.16
C THR A 109 3.83 1.80 5.64
N TYR A 110 3.37 2.58 4.67
CA TYR A 110 2.12 2.35 3.97
C TYR A 110 2.41 1.63 2.66
N HIS A 111 1.63 0.60 2.37
CA HIS A 111 1.87 -0.30 1.24
C HIS A 111 0.71 -0.20 0.25
N LEU A 112 1.04 -0.35 -1.03
CA LEU A 112 0.09 -0.61 -2.11
C LEU A 112 0.71 -1.68 -3.00
N ARG A 113 0.03 -2.80 -3.13
CA ARG A 113 0.44 -3.90 -4.01
C ARG A 113 -0.55 -3.99 -5.15
N MET A 114 -0.06 -4.22 -6.36
CA MET A 114 -0.93 -4.39 -7.52
C MET A 114 -0.39 -5.43 -8.48
N LEU A 115 -1.32 -6.18 -9.07
CA LEU A 115 -1.05 -7.09 -10.16
C LEU A 115 -1.39 -6.40 -11.47
N VAL A 116 -0.40 -6.35 -12.34
CA VAL A 116 -0.49 -5.80 -13.69
C VAL A 116 -0.31 -6.94 -14.68
N ASP A 117 -1.11 -6.99 -15.74
CA ASP A 117 -0.98 -8.04 -16.76
C ASP A 117 0.16 -7.77 -17.77
N GLN A 118 0.17 -8.55 -18.87
CA GLN A 118 1.16 -8.37 -19.94
C GLN A 118 0.87 -7.18 -20.85
N ASP A 119 -0.38 -6.73 -20.88
CA ASP A 119 -0.87 -5.60 -21.68
C ASP A 119 -0.79 -4.28 -20.88
N ASP A 120 -0.07 -4.29 -19.75
CA ASP A 120 0.12 -3.20 -18.81
C ASP A 120 -1.23 -2.65 -18.27
N GLN A 121 -2.17 -3.53 -17.96
CA GLN A 121 -3.43 -3.22 -17.27
C GLN A 121 -3.38 -3.65 -15.81
N VAL A 122 -3.86 -2.79 -14.92
CA VAL A 122 -4.04 -3.11 -13.50
C VAL A 122 -5.27 -3.99 -13.34
N ILE A 123 -5.09 -5.19 -12.78
CA ILE A 123 -6.16 -6.19 -12.62
C ILE A 123 -6.73 -6.16 -11.19
N VAL A 124 -5.84 -6.18 -10.19
CA VAL A 124 -6.22 -6.14 -8.77
C VAL A 124 -5.15 -5.43 -7.94
N PHE A 125 -5.55 -4.86 -6.80
CA PHE A 125 -4.66 -4.15 -5.90
C PHE A 125 -5.14 -4.24 -4.44
N ASP A 126 -4.22 -4.10 -3.49
CA ASP A 126 -4.50 -4.04 -2.05
C ASP A 126 -3.48 -3.21 -1.28
N THR A 127 -3.70 -3.05 0.03
CA THR A 127 -2.84 -2.28 0.94
C THR A 127 -2.08 -3.15 1.95
N ALA A 128 -2.03 -4.46 1.71
CA ALA A 128 -1.36 -5.38 2.62
C ALA A 128 0.17 -5.21 2.54
N ALA A 129 0.84 -5.49 3.65
CA ALA A 129 2.29 -5.36 3.73
C ALA A 129 3.01 -6.42 2.89
N GLU A 130 2.57 -7.68 2.98
CA GLU A 130 3.17 -8.84 2.34
C GLU A 130 2.11 -9.94 2.13
N GLY A 131 2.43 -10.97 1.34
CA GLY A 131 1.55 -12.12 1.11
C GLY A 131 1.58 -12.64 -0.33
N ASN A 132 1.17 -13.89 -0.51
CA ASN A 132 1.17 -14.58 -1.82
C ASN A 132 -0.04 -14.24 -2.71
N GLU A 133 -0.98 -13.47 -2.21
CA GLU A 133 -2.20 -13.07 -2.91
C GLU A 133 -2.35 -11.55 -2.83
N VAL A 134 -2.91 -10.95 -3.88
CA VAL A 134 -3.29 -9.53 -3.91
C VAL A 134 -4.80 -9.47 -4.07
N SER A 135 -5.49 -8.90 -3.09
CA SER A 135 -6.97 -8.85 -3.06
C SER A 135 -7.65 -10.22 -3.32
N GLY A 136 -7.08 -11.30 -2.76
CA GLY A 136 -7.57 -12.67 -2.92
C GLY A 136 -7.24 -13.35 -4.26
N MET A 137 -6.58 -12.65 -5.19
CA MET A 137 -6.04 -13.27 -6.40
C MET A 137 -4.64 -13.81 -6.12
N PRO A 138 -4.38 -15.11 -6.32
CA PRO A 138 -3.06 -15.66 -6.09
C PRO A 138 -2.06 -15.08 -7.07
N ARG A 139 -0.85 -14.81 -6.57
CA ARG A 139 0.31 -14.52 -7.40
C ARG A 139 0.64 -15.76 -8.23
N ILE A 140 0.08 -15.87 -9.44
CA ILE A 140 0.29 -17.05 -10.26
C ILE A 140 1.66 -16.97 -10.94
N SER A 141 2.61 -17.74 -10.43
CA SER A 141 3.90 -17.95 -11.10
C SER A 141 3.69 -18.72 -12.42
N LYS A 142 4.51 -18.46 -13.46
CA LYS A 142 4.45 -19.22 -14.73
C LYS A 142 4.59 -20.73 -14.48
N GLN A 143 5.27 -21.13 -13.41
CA GLN A 143 5.45 -22.53 -13.05
C GLN A 143 4.11 -23.18 -12.64
N LYS A 144 3.31 -22.54 -11.78
CA LYS A 144 1.97 -23.04 -11.42
C LYS A 144 0.97 -22.98 -12.58
N VAL A 145 1.05 -21.98 -13.46
CA VAL A 145 0.23 -21.96 -14.69
C VAL A 145 0.63 -23.10 -15.61
N ARG A 146 1.94 -23.34 -15.81
CA ARG A 146 2.43 -24.46 -16.62
C ARG A 146 2.00 -25.80 -16.02
N GLU A 147 2.15 -26.00 -14.72
CA GLU A 147 1.67 -27.20 -14.04
C GLU A 147 0.15 -27.37 -14.19
N PHE A 148 -0.63 -26.30 -14.12
CA PHE A 148 -2.08 -26.35 -14.33
C PHE A 148 -2.44 -26.68 -15.79
N VAL A 149 -1.79 -26.05 -16.76
CA VAL A 149 -2.00 -26.30 -18.20
C VAL A 149 -1.52 -27.70 -18.60
N GLU A 150 -0.40 -28.17 -18.04
CA GLU A 150 0.09 -29.53 -18.24
C GLU A 150 -0.85 -30.56 -17.61
N LYS A 151 -1.37 -30.28 -16.41
CA LYS A 151 -2.38 -31.13 -15.75
C LYS A 151 -3.68 -31.19 -16.55
N GLN A 152 -4.16 -30.06 -17.06
CA GLN A 152 -5.32 -29.99 -17.97
C GLN A 152 -5.07 -30.77 -19.27
N LYS A 153 -3.89 -30.60 -19.90
CA LYS A 153 -3.52 -31.38 -21.10
C LYS A 153 -3.43 -32.88 -20.81
N ALA A 154 -2.94 -33.27 -19.63
CA ALA A 154 -2.86 -34.67 -19.21
C ALA A 154 -4.25 -35.27 -18.96
N GLU A 155 -5.16 -34.53 -18.30
CA GLU A 155 -6.54 -34.95 -18.06
C GLU A 155 -7.35 -35.04 -19.36
N VAL A 156 -7.16 -34.12 -20.31
CA VAL A 156 -7.77 -34.19 -21.65
C VAL A 156 -7.20 -35.36 -22.45
N LYS A 157 -5.90 -35.64 -22.37
CA LYS A 157 -5.31 -36.84 -23.01
C LYS A 157 -5.84 -38.13 -22.41
N GLN A 158 -6.10 -38.19 -21.10
CA GLN A 158 -6.73 -39.35 -20.46
C GLN A 158 -8.20 -39.54 -20.88
N ARG A 159 -8.96 -38.46 -21.06
CA ARG A 159 -10.34 -38.53 -21.58
C ARG A 159 -10.44 -38.88 -23.06
N THR A 160 -9.36 -38.71 -23.82
CA THR A 160 -9.33 -38.96 -25.28
C THR A 160 -8.65 -40.30 -25.63
N GLN A 161 -8.36 -41.17 -24.65
CA GLN A 161 -8.06 -42.56 -24.97
C GLN A 161 -9.37 -43.24 -25.39
N PRO A 162 -9.49 -43.74 -26.64
CA PRO A 162 -10.62 -44.58 -27.01
C PRO A 162 -10.51 -45.83 -26.13
N ALA A 163 -11.55 -46.08 -25.33
CA ALA A 163 -11.79 -47.42 -24.81
C ALA A 163 -11.89 -48.33 -26.03
N GLU A 164 -10.83 -49.11 -26.27
CA GLU A 164 -10.76 -50.10 -27.33
C GLU A 164 -11.94 -51.05 -27.11
N SER A 165 -12.96 -50.84 -27.93
CA SER A 165 -14.16 -51.64 -28.01
C SER A 165 -13.75 -53.06 -28.35
N LYS A 166 -13.81 -53.93 -27.35
CA LYS A 166 -13.83 -55.38 -27.53
C LYS A 166 -14.98 -55.70 -28.50
N PRO A 167 -14.72 -56.28 -29.69
CA PRO A 167 -15.77 -56.53 -30.67
C PRO A 167 -16.66 -57.66 -30.16
N GLU A 168 -17.94 -57.33 -30.10
CA GLU A 168 -19.08 -58.23 -30.01
C GLU A 168 -19.17 -58.99 -31.35
N SER A 169 -18.83 -60.28 -31.36
CA SER A 169 -19.06 -61.15 -32.52
C SER A 169 -20.47 -61.76 -32.40
N SER A 170 -21.35 -61.30 -33.26
CA SER A 170 -22.70 -61.80 -33.51
C SER A 170 -22.73 -63.24 -34.05
N GLU A 171 -23.75 -63.97 -33.59
CA GLU A 171 -24.47 -65.09 -34.21
C GLU A 171 -23.90 -65.82 -35.43
N ALA A 172 -23.75 -67.13 -35.29
CA ALA A 172 -23.97 -68.09 -36.37
C ALA A 172 -25.00 -69.13 -35.89
N ASN A 173 -26.21 -69.05 -36.45
CA ASN A 173 -27.23 -70.08 -36.40
C ASN A 173 -27.19 -70.84 -37.74
N SER A 174 -26.84 -72.14 -37.74
CA SER A 174 -27.48 -73.22 -38.52
C SER A 174 -26.74 -74.55 -38.38
N ASP A 175 -27.53 -75.62 -38.26
CA ASP A 175 -27.26 -77.04 -38.59
C ASP A 175 -26.43 -77.89 -37.61
N ASN A 176 -27.12 -78.60 -36.68
CA ASN A 176 -27.51 -80.02 -36.85
C ASN A 176 -28.38 -80.51 -35.67
#